data_AF-A0A2A2DK78-F1
#
_entry.id   AF-A0A2A2DK78-F1
#
_cell.length_a   1.000
_cell.length_b   1.000
_cell.length_c   1.000
_cell.angle_alpha   90.00
_cell.angle_beta   90.00
_cell.angle_gamma   90.00
#
_symmetry.space_group_name_H-M   'P 1'
#
loop_
_entity.id
_entity.type
_entity.pdbx_description
1 polymer ?
#
loop_
_entity_poly.entity_id
_entity_poly.type
_entity_poly.pdbx_seq_one_letter_code
_entity_poly.pdbx_strand_id
1 'polypeptide(L)'
;MPITAYSQHFEKELDAEQLLALMNARSTPPAAYSLEQLPDQWREWIKQDVRCPSCGAPGAQIVNGATARASSTVMRQPHFRFVAQDGGDAHHRFCDFHHWDEHAPHSDSLVNFGSARSRETRLVRMLVCKAIERRLFSQADIRAMRQWFFDTKSQNRYVVAATEQALEYRWRLRCHTHHFGLEFHPSHAAMPGFDWDEAALSEFSRVYKPVLDRFNYVRPPTAAHTRARALAKHFGEEVFDTSVLEPFYKQTLNLCTFFATHTPELGYSRHAAMMFRWEGASTVLLAFCALLLHVSAWDIQVAIAKLGQLLASPPPADDTLGNVIGLNPFHDYLAWQLVKEASQLAVEQPDDLDYEAQLRTLKAEMQSDYDAWKQRQ
;
A
#
# COMPACT_ATOMS: atom_id res chain seq x y z
N MET A 1 8.16 -17.81 -4.48
CA MET A 1 8.00 -17.54 -5.91
C MET A 1 6.51 -17.49 -6.25
N PRO A 2 6.09 -16.82 -7.33
CA PRO A 2 4.67 -16.70 -7.63
C PRO A 2 4.04 -18.08 -7.89
N ILE A 3 3.03 -18.42 -7.08
CA ILE A 3 2.26 -19.68 -7.22
C ILE A 3 1.44 -19.65 -8.52
N THR A 4 0.98 -18.46 -8.91
CA THR A 4 0.24 -18.20 -10.13
C THR A 4 1.04 -17.33 -11.10
N ALA A 5 0.82 -17.52 -12.39
CA ALA A 5 1.39 -16.67 -13.43
C ALA A 5 0.37 -16.37 -14.53
N TYR A 6 0.60 -15.31 -15.29
CA TYR A 6 -0.33 -14.90 -16.33
C TYR A 6 0.03 -15.54 -17.67
N SER A 7 -0.92 -16.26 -18.26
CA SER A 7 -0.81 -16.75 -19.64
C SER A 7 -1.36 -15.69 -20.59
N GLN A 8 -0.55 -15.26 -21.56
CA GLN A 8 -1.00 -14.31 -22.58
C GLN A 8 -2.04 -14.95 -23.50
N HIS A 9 -1.85 -16.21 -23.86
CA HIS A 9 -2.73 -16.98 -24.75
C HIS A 9 -4.09 -17.28 -24.14
N PHE A 10 -4.16 -17.58 -22.84
CA PHE A 10 -5.43 -17.84 -22.15
C PHE A 10 -6.05 -16.59 -21.53
N GLU A 11 -5.34 -15.46 -21.55
CA GLU A 11 -5.74 -14.16 -20.99
C GLU A 11 -6.13 -14.20 -19.50
N LYS A 12 -5.52 -15.11 -18.73
CA LYS A 12 -5.85 -15.34 -17.33
C LYS A 12 -4.65 -15.77 -16.49
N GLU A 13 -4.77 -15.54 -15.19
CA GLU A 13 -3.78 -15.93 -14.19
C GLU A 13 -4.09 -17.36 -13.73
N LEU A 14 -3.08 -18.23 -13.78
CA LEU A 14 -3.20 -19.67 -13.62
C LEU A 14 -2.10 -20.18 -12.70
N ASP A 15 -2.43 -21.13 -11.83
CA ASP A 15 -1.40 -21.96 -11.21
C ASP A 15 -0.84 -23.00 -12.21
N ALA A 16 0.22 -23.70 -11.81
CA ALA A 16 0.88 -24.68 -12.69
C ALA A 16 -0.05 -25.81 -13.12
N GLU A 17 -0.94 -26.28 -12.24
CA GLU A 17 -1.84 -27.40 -12.55
C GLU A 17 -2.95 -26.98 -13.51
N GLN A 18 -3.56 -25.81 -13.27
CA GLN A 18 -4.57 -25.20 -14.12
C GLN A 18 -4.02 -24.91 -15.53
N LEU A 19 -2.80 -24.39 -15.62
CA LEU A 19 -2.16 -24.11 -16.91
C LEU A 19 -1.99 -25.38 -17.73
N LEU A 20 -1.43 -26.41 -17.12
CA LEU A 20 -1.16 -27.65 -17.82
C LEU A 20 -2.45 -28.40 -18.19
N ALA A 21 -3.50 -28.29 -17.38
CA ALA A 21 -4.81 -28.88 -17.69
C ALA A 21 -5.39 -28.26 -18.98
N LEU A 22 -5.24 -26.94 -19.15
CA LEU A 22 -5.67 -26.23 -20.35
C LEU A 22 -4.81 -26.57 -21.58
N MET A 23 -3.49 -26.73 -21.41
CA MET A 23 -2.60 -27.17 -22.48
C MET A 23 -2.91 -28.61 -22.91
N ASN A 24 -3.24 -29.48 -21.96
CA ASN A 24 -3.55 -30.87 -22.20
C ASN A 24 -4.92 -31.08 -22.88
N ALA A 25 -5.94 -30.34 -22.46
CA ALA A 25 -7.26 -30.38 -23.10
C ALA A 25 -7.22 -30.02 -24.60
N ARG A 26 -6.15 -29.35 -25.05
CA ARG A 26 -5.91 -29.02 -26.46
C ARG A 26 -5.00 -30.00 -27.18
N SER A 27 -4.33 -30.89 -26.46
CA SER A 27 -3.52 -31.95 -27.04
C SER A 27 -4.45 -33.07 -27.49
N THR A 28 -4.38 -33.45 -28.76
CA THR A 28 -5.14 -34.60 -29.27
C THR A 28 -4.16 -35.71 -29.64
N PRO A 29 -4.21 -36.88 -28.98
CA PRO A 29 -5.01 -37.20 -27.79
C PRO A 29 -4.47 -36.52 -26.49
N PRO A 30 -5.31 -36.31 -25.45
CA PRO A 30 -4.85 -35.75 -24.17
C PRO A 30 -3.83 -36.67 -23.52
N ALA A 31 -2.64 -36.16 -23.21
CA ALA A 31 -1.60 -36.92 -22.53
C ALA A 31 -1.78 -36.83 -21.00
N ALA A 32 -1.58 -37.94 -20.28
CA ALA A 32 -1.36 -37.84 -18.84
C ALA A 32 0.04 -37.27 -18.61
N TYR A 33 0.16 -36.12 -17.95
CA TYR A 33 1.45 -35.50 -17.65
C TYR A 33 1.67 -35.41 -16.14
N SER A 34 2.91 -35.64 -15.73
CA SER A 34 3.42 -35.29 -14.40
C SER A 34 4.17 -33.96 -14.51
N LEU A 35 4.09 -33.11 -13.48
CA LEU A 35 4.91 -31.90 -13.37
C LEU A 35 6.42 -32.22 -13.51
N GLU A 36 6.85 -33.42 -13.12
CA GLU A 36 8.23 -33.91 -13.24
C GLU A 36 8.67 -34.19 -14.68
N GLN A 37 7.73 -34.47 -15.59
CA GLN A 37 7.99 -34.96 -16.94
C GLN A 37 7.33 -34.08 -18.01
N LEU A 38 7.54 -32.76 -17.92
CA LEU A 38 7.05 -31.83 -18.95
C LEU A 38 7.87 -31.95 -20.25
N PRO A 39 7.23 -32.16 -21.42
CA PRO A 39 7.90 -32.16 -22.71
C PRO A 39 8.57 -30.82 -23.04
N ASP A 40 9.70 -30.85 -23.77
CA ASP A 40 10.47 -29.64 -24.11
C ASP A 40 9.65 -28.60 -24.88
N GLN A 41 8.77 -29.06 -25.78
CA GLN A 41 7.84 -28.19 -26.51
C GLN A 41 6.92 -27.37 -25.58
N TRP A 42 6.48 -27.95 -24.46
CA TRP A 42 5.63 -27.25 -23.49
C TRP A 42 6.45 -26.31 -22.65
N ARG A 43 7.67 -26.70 -22.26
CA ARG A 43 8.58 -25.82 -21.53
C ARG A 43 8.90 -24.56 -22.33
N GLU A 44 9.19 -24.71 -23.62
CA GLU A 44 9.47 -23.57 -24.50
C GLU A 44 8.21 -22.72 -24.73
N TRP A 45 7.05 -23.34 -24.92
CA TRP A 45 5.79 -22.60 -25.02
C TRP A 45 5.49 -21.79 -23.74
N ILE A 46 5.63 -22.41 -22.56
CA ILE A 46 5.44 -21.74 -21.26
C ILE A 46 6.41 -20.57 -21.12
N LYS A 47 7.68 -20.77 -21.47
CA LYS A 47 8.71 -19.72 -21.42
C LYS A 47 8.36 -18.50 -22.27
N GLN A 48 7.70 -18.73 -23.41
CA GLN A 48 7.29 -17.69 -24.37
C GLN A 48 5.93 -17.08 -24.06
N ASP A 49 4.98 -17.82 -23.50
CA ASP A 49 3.62 -17.35 -23.24
C ASP A 49 3.44 -16.76 -21.84
N VAL A 50 4.01 -17.41 -20.83
CA VAL A 50 3.73 -17.08 -19.44
C VAL A 50 4.58 -15.88 -19.01
N ARG A 51 3.93 -14.96 -18.30
CA ARG A 51 4.51 -13.72 -17.80
C ARG A 51 4.29 -13.57 -16.31
N CYS A 52 5.21 -12.87 -15.66
CA CYS A 52 5.03 -12.42 -14.30
C CYS A 52 3.74 -11.56 -14.21
N PRO A 53 2.85 -11.83 -13.24
CA PRO A 53 1.60 -11.07 -13.11
C PRO A 53 1.81 -9.66 -12.54
N SER A 54 2.98 -9.34 -11.98
CA SER A 54 3.33 -8.01 -11.45
C SER A 54 4.13 -7.20 -12.49
N CYS A 55 5.38 -7.58 -12.80
CA CYS A 55 6.26 -6.79 -13.67
C CYS A 55 6.28 -7.23 -15.14
N GLY A 56 5.56 -8.29 -15.51
CA GLY A 56 5.56 -8.80 -16.89
C GLY A 56 6.85 -9.49 -17.34
N ALA A 57 7.76 -9.84 -16.43
CA ALA A 57 8.97 -10.59 -16.76
C ALA A 57 8.65 -11.87 -17.57
N PRO A 58 9.37 -12.12 -18.69
CA PRO A 58 9.25 -13.35 -19.47
C PRO A 58 10.15 -14.46 -18.90
N GLY A 59 10.24 -15.59 -19.59
CA GLY A 59 11.19 -16.64 -19.21
C GLY A 59 10.68 -17.55 -18.10
N ALA A 60 9.37 -17.78 -18.04
CA ALA A 60 8.75 -18.63 -17.04
C ALA A 60 9.23 -20.09 -17.12
N GLN A 61 9.45 -20.69 -15.96
CA GLN A 61 9.79 -22.10 -15.78
C GLN A 61 8.94 -22.65 -14.63
N ILE A 62 8.34 -23.82 -14.84
CA ILE A 62 7.62 -24.51 -13.76
C ILE A 62 8.64 -25.21 -12.87
N VAL A 63 8.55 -24.92 -11.58
CA VAL A 63 9.30 -25.61 -10.53
C VAL A 63 8.34 -26.52 -9.78
N ASN A 64 8.73 -27.79 -9.67
CA ASN A 64 7.88 -28.80 -9.06
C ASN A 64 7.69 -28.55 -7.57
N GLY A 65 6.50 -28.92 -7.10
CA GLY A 65 6.25 -29.06 -5.68
C GLY A 65 7.03 -30.24 -5.08
N ALA A 66 7.03 -30.33 -3.76
CA ALA A 66 7.58 -31.46 -3.01
C ALA A 66 6.50 -31.99 -2.08
N THR A 67 6.37 -33.31 -2.00
CA THR A 67 5.47 -34.00 -1.08
C THR A 67 6.26 -34.88 -0.11
N ALA A 68 5.87 -34.90 1.15
CA ALA A 68 6.46 -35.77 2.16
C ALA A 68 6.12 -37.23 1.81
N ARG A 69 7.15 -38.03 1.52
CA ARG A 69 6.98 -39.44 1.11
C ARG A 69 6.22 -40.30 2.12
N ALA A 70 6.26 -39.94 3.40
CA ALA A 70 5.65 -40.72 4.49
C ALA A 70 4.18 -40.38 4.79
N SER A 71 3.72 -39.16 4.46
CA SER A 71 2.41 -38.66 4.90
C SER A 71 1.54 -38.11 3.78
N SER A 72 2.01 -38.11 2.53
CA SER A 72 1.37 -37.44 1.38
C SER A 72 1.09 -35.94 1.61
N THR A 73 1.65 -35.35 2.66
CA THR A 73 1.50 -33.93 2.96
C THR A 73 2.31 -33.12 1.95
N VAL A 74 1.68 -32.14 1.31
CA VAL A 74 2.34 -31.20 0.40
C VAL A 74 3.32 -30.36 1.22
N MET A 75 4.62 -30.58 1.01
CA MET A 75 5.69 -29.80 1.64
C MET A 75 5.95 -28.50 0.88
N ARG A 76 5.77 -28.52 -0.45
CA ARG A 76 5.95 -27.35 -1.32
C ARG A 76 4.99 -27.42 -2.50
N GLN A 77 4.30 -26.32 -2.78
CA GLN A 77 3.44 -26.21 -3.94
C GLN A 77 4.25 -25.94 -5.22
N PRO A 78 3.80 -26.45 -6.38
CA PRO A 78 4.33 -26.05 -7.68
C PRO A 78 4.22 -24.53 -7.85
N HIS A 79 5.22 -23.92 -8.49
CA HIS A 79 5.27 -22.47 -8.69
C HIS A 79 6.08 -22.11 -9.93
N PHE A 80 6.01 -20.84 -10.32
CA PHE A 80 6.73 -20.32 -11.47
C PHE A 80 8.01 -19.58 -11.04
N ARG A 81 9.10 -19.86 -11.73
CA ARG A 81 10.35 -19.10 -11.67
C ARG A 81 10.56 -18.37 -12.99
N PHE A 82 11.00 -17.11 -12.96
CA PHE A 82 11.29 -16.33 -14.16
C PHE A 82 12.79 -16.13 -14.27
N VAL A 83 13.38 -16.62 -15.37
CA VAL A 83 14.85 -16.68 -15.54
C VAL A 83 15.26 -15.82 -16.74
N ALA A 84 16.23 -14.93 -16.51
CA ALA A 84 16.80 -14.06 -17.54
C ALA A 84 17.74 -14.85 -18.47
N GLN A 85 18.17 -14.22 -19.57
CA GLN A 85 19.05 -14.85 -20.56
C GLN A 85 20.42 -15.25 -19.99
N ASP A 86 20.90 -14.53 -18.97
CA ASP A 86 22.14 -14.79 -18.25
C ASP A 86 22.00 -15.84 -17.13
N GLY A 87 20.80 -16.41 -16.95
CA GLY A 87 20.49 -17.37 -15.88
C GLY A 87 20.12 -16.72 -14.55
N GLY A 88 20.08 -15.38 -14.46
CA GLY A 88 19.69 -14.61 -13.29
C GLY A 88 18.17 -14.50 -13.08
N ASP A 89 17.78 -13.71 -12.08
CA ASP A 89 16.38 -13.34 -11.85
C ASP A 89 15.92 -12.38 -12.95
N ALA A 90 14.84 -12.74 -13.68
CA ALA A 90 14.27 -11.88 -14.72
C ALA A 90 13.43 -10.72 -14.18
N HIS A 91 13.10 -10.73 -12.89
CA HIS A 91 12.29 -9.67 -12.30
C HIS A 91 13.08 -8.36 -12.17
N HIS A 92 12.38 -7.25 -12.37
CA HIS A 92 12.90 -5.95 -11.97
C HIS A 92 13.00 -5.86 -10.44
N ARG A 93 14.01 -5.17 -9.90
CA ARG A 93 14.24 -5.07 -8.44
C ARG A 93 13.08 -4.58 -7.57
N PHE A 94 12.11 -3.90 -8.17
CA PHE A 94 10.91 -3.37 -7.51
C PHE A 94 9.65 -4.21 -7.74
N CYS A 95 9.76 -5.30 -8.49
CA CYS A 95 8.68 -6.27 -8.63
C CYS A 95 8.39 -6.92 -7.27
N ASP A 96 7.12 -7.16 -6.96
CA ASP A 96 6.70 -7.86 -5.73
C ASP A 96 7.24 -9.30 -5.63
N PHE A 97 7.81 -9.83 -6.71
CA PHE A 97 8.37 -11.19 -6.80
C PHE A 97 9.89 -11.24 -6.95
N HIS A 98 10.58 -10.09 -6.92
CA HIS A 98 12.03 -10.03 -7.01
C HIS A 98 12.70 -10.55 -5.74
N HIS A 99 13.78 -11.34 -5.88
CA HIS A 99 14.53 -11.94 -4.76
C HIS A 99 13.65 -12.63 -3.72
N TRP A 100 12.78 -13.53 -4.18
CA TRP A 100 11.97 -14.33 -3.26
C TRP A 100 12.83 -15.38 -2.54
N ASP A 101 13.08 -15.15 -1.25
CA ASP A 101 13.57 -16.18 -0.31
C ASP A 101 12.36 -16.97 0.24
N GLU A 102 12.40 -18.32 0.24
CA GLU A 102 11.23 -19.16 0.57
C GLU A 102 10.64 -18.91 1.97
N HIS A 103 11.43 -18.29 2.85
CA HIS A 103 11.07 -17.92 4.20
C HIS A 103 10.71 -16.43 4.38
N ALA A 104 10.85 -15.61 3.33
CA ALA A 104 10.44 -14.22 3.37
C ALA A 104 8.91 -14.12 3.26
N PRO A 105 8.24 -13.30 4.10
CA PRO A 105 6.81 -13.07 3.98
C PRO A 105 6.48 -12.51 2.59
N HIS A 106 5.31 -12.88 2.04
CA HIS A 106 4.79 -12.29 0.81
C HIS A 106 4.82 -10.77 0.90
N SER A 107 5.09 -10.08 -0.22
CA SER A 107 4.95 -8.63 -0.30
C SER A 107 3.60 -8.21 0.27
N ASP A 108 3.60 -7.36 1.30
CA ASP A 108 2.40 -6.97 2.04
C ASP A 108 1.37 -6.21 1.15
N SER A 109 1.77 -5.82 -0.08
CA SER A 109 0.90 -5.24 -1.12
C SER A 109 -0.05 -6.24 -1.79
N LEU A 110 0.27 -7.54 -1.73
CA LEU A 110 -0.51 -8.59 -2.38
C LEU A 110 -1.67 -9.03 -1.49
N VAL A 111 -2.89 -9.04 -2.04
CA VAL A 111 -4.11 -9.38 -1.30
C VAL A 111 -4.66 -10.69 -1.82
N ASN A 112 -4.65 -11.74 -1.01
CA ASN A 112 -5.26 -13.01 -1.43
C ASN A 112 -6.80 -12.95 -1.28
N PHE A 113 -7.52 -12.76 -2.39
CA PHE A 113 -8.99 -12.81 -2.39
C PHE A 113 -9.53 -14.23 -2.15
N GLY A 114 -8.74 -15.27 -2.43
CA GLY A 114 -9.12 -16.68 -2.25
C GLY A 114 -9.20 -17.13 -0.79
N SER A 115 -8.45 -16.50 0.13
CA SER A 115 -8.50 -16.85 1.56
C SER A 115 -9.66 -16.14 2.28
N ALA A 116 -10.82 -16.79 2.31
CA ALA A 116 -12.08 -16.29 2.86
C ALA A 116 -12.12 -16.22 4.41
N ARG A 117 -11.17 -15.54 5.06
CA ARG A 117 -11.05 -15.50 6.53
C ARG A 117 -12.05 -14.56 7.22
N SER A 118 -12.54 -13.51 6.54
CA SER A 118 -13.50 -12.55 7.09
C SER A 118 -14.79 -12.48 6.26
N ARG A 119 -15.85 -11.90 6.83
CA ARG A 119 -17.11 -11.62 6.10
C ARG A 119 -16.88 -10.68 4.92
N GLU A 120 -16.06 -9.65 5.13
CA GLU A 120 -15.69 -8.69 4.10
C GLU A 120 -14.94 -9.35 2.95
N THR A 121 -13.92 -10.17 3.23
CA THR A 121 -13.16 -10.88 2.18
C THR A 121 -14.06 -11.82 1.37
N ARG A 122 -15.01 -12.50 2.02
CA ARG A 122 -16.01 -13.34 1.32
C ARG A 122 -16.90 -12.54 0.38
N LEU A 123 -17.41 -11.40 0.86
CA LEU A 123 -18.26 -10.52 0.05
C LEU A 123 -17.49 -9.96 -1.15
N VAL A 124 -16.29 -9.44 -0.93
CA VAL A 124 -15.44 -8.91 -2.00
C VAL A 124 -15.07 -10.00 -3.01
N ARG A 125 -14.69 -11.20 -2.55
CA ARG A 125 -14.41 -12.34 -3.45
C ARG A 125 -15.62 -12.66 -4.34
N MET A 126 -16.82 -12.75 -3.77
CA MET A 126 -18.04 -12.97 -4.53
C MET A 126 -18.27 -11.86 -5.56
N LEU A 127 -18.05 -10.59 -5.21
CA LEU A 127 -18.21 -9.47 -6.13
C LEU A 127 -17.20 -9.51 -7.27
N VAL A 128 -15.97 -9.96 -7.01
CA VAL A 128 -14.94 -10.19 -8.05
C VAL A 128 -15.40 -11.29 -9.01
N CYS A 129 -15.89 -12.43 -8.51
CA CYS A 129 -16.44 -13.49 -9.37
C CYS A 129 -17.60 -12.96 -10.24
N LYS A 130 -18.57 -12.26 -9.63
CA LYS A 130 -19.68 -11.63 -10.36
C LYS A 130 -19.20 -10.69 -11.45
N ALA A 131 -18.19 -9.87 -11.17
CA ALA A 131 -17.67 -8.90 -12.14
C ALA A 131 -17.05 -9.57 -13.36
N ILE A 132 -16.30 -10.66 -13.14
CA ILE A 132 -15.69 -11.45 -14.21
C ILE A 132 -16.77 -12.12 -15.06
N GLU A 133 -17.75 -12.79 -14.45
CA GLU A 133 -18.85 -13.43 -15.19
C GLU A 133 -19.68 -12.43 -15.99
N ARG A 134 -19.93 -11.25 -15.42
CA ARG A 134 -20.69 -10.17 -16.04
C ARG A 134 -19.85 -9.33 -17.01
N ARG A 135 -18.56 -9.66 -17.19
CA ARG A 135 -17.62 -8.94 -18.06
C ARG A 135 -17.53 -7.44 -17.74
N LEU A 136 -17.69 -7.07 -16.47
CA LEU A 136 -17.48 -5.69 -16.00
C LEU A 136 -15.99 -5.36 -15.85
N PHE A 137 -15.19 -6.40 -15.58
CA PHE A 137 -13.76 -6.49 -15.78
C PHE A 137 -13.36 -7.97 -15.92
N SER A 138 -12.11 -8.23 -16.26
CA SER A 138 -11.51 -9.55 -16.48
C SER A 138 -10.27 -9.77 -15.61
N GLN A 139 -9.70 -10.98 -15.63
CA GLN A 139 -8.40 -11.20 -15.01
C GLN A 139 -7.25 -10.46 -15.72
N ALA A 140 -7.39 -10.19 -17.02
CA ALA A 140 -6.46 -9.34 -17.76
C ALA A 140 -6.46 -7.91 -17.20
N ASP A 141 -7.62 -7.38 -16.81
CA ASP A 141 -7.73 -6.06 -16.18
C ASP A 141 -7.07 -6.01 -14.80
N ILE A 142 -7.20 -7.08 -14.01
CA ILE A 142 -6.50 -7.20 -12.71
C ILE A 142 -4.98 -7.14 -12.92
N ARG A 143 -4.47 -7.87 -13.92
CA ARG A 143 -3.07 -7.78 -14.31
C ARG A 143 -2.70 -6.39 -14.83
N ALA A 144 -3.54 -5.77 -15.64
CA ALA A 144 -3.28 -4.43 -16.18
C ALA A 144 -3.11 -3.40 -15.06
N MET A 145 -3.92 -3.48 -14.01
CA MET A 145 -3.78 -2.64 -12.82
C MET A 145 -2.44 -2.90 -12.09
N ARG A 146 -2.03 -4.17 -11.97
CA ARG A 146 -0.73 -4.53 -11.38
C ARG A 146 0.44 -3.99 -12.18
N GLN A 147 0.38 -4.12 -13.50
CA GLN A 147 1.39 -3.58 -14.40
C GLN A 147 1.45 -2.05 -14.28
N TRP A 148 0.30 -1.37 -14.30
CA TRP A 148 0.23 0.09 -14.10
C TRP A 148 0.88 0.52 -12.79
N PHE A 149 0.61 -0.18 -11.69
CA PHE A 149 1.22 0.11 -10.40
C PHE A 149 2.74 -0.13 -10.42
N PHE A 150 3.18 -1.23 -11.01
CA PHE A 150 4.61 -1.51 -11.18
C PHE A 150 5.29 -0.43 -12.03
N ASP A 151 4.70 -0.04 -13.16
CA ASP A 151 5.25 1.00 -14.04
C ASP A 151 5.35 2.32 -13.29
N THR A 152 4.28 2.71 -12.57
CA THR A 152 4.27 3.90 -11.70
C THR A 152 5.38 3.85 -10.65
N LYS A 153 5.54 2.72 -9.96
CA LYS A 153 6.60 2.48 -8.98
C LYS A 153 8.00 2.55 -9.60
N SER A 154 8.16 2.01 -10.80
CA SER A 154 9.41 2.00 -11.55
C SER A 154 9.77 3.35 -12.17
N GLN A 155 8.86 4.33 -12.17
CA GLN A 155 9.12 5.67 -12.70
C GLN A 155 9.31 6.71 -11.59
N ASN A 156 8.79 6.45 -10.40
CA ASN A 156 8.74 7.43 -9.30
C ASN A 156 9.45 6.88 -8.07
N ARG A 157 10.63 7.41 -7.75
CA ARG A 157 11.47 6.92 -6.65
C ARG A 157 12.20 8.04 -5.96
N TYR A 158 12.59 7.78 -4.71
CA TYR A 158 13.46 8.67 -3.95
C TYR A 158 14.33 7.86 -2.98
N VAL A 159 15.43 8.48 -2.54
CA VAL A 159 16.29 7.93 -1.48
C VAL A 159 15.73 8.37 -0.13
N VAL A 160 15.51 7.43 0.78
CA VAL A 160 15.00 7.74 2.11
C VAL A 160 16.06 8.48 2.91
N ALA A 161 15.75 9.69 3.36
CA ALA A 161 16.58 10.49 4.26
C ALA A 161 16.01 10.58 5.68
N ALA A 162 14.83 10.00 5.93
CA ALA A 162 14.17 10.04 7.23
C ALA A 162 14.97 9.26 8.28
N THR A 163 15.46 9.98 9.28
CA THR A 163 16.00 9.41 10.51
C THR A 163 14.87 9.17 11.52
N GLU A 164 15.14 8.37 12.56
CA GLU A 164 14.21 8.21 13.68
C GLU A 164 13.92 9.57 14.35
N GLN A 165 14.93 10.43 14.47
CA GLN A 165 14.80 11.78 14.99
C GLN A 165 13.86 12.64 14.13
N ALA A 166 13.99 12.61 12.79
CA ALA A 166 13.12 13.35 11.89
C ALA A 166 11.65 12.89 11.99
N LEU A 167 11.43 11.58 12.14
CA LEU A 167 10.09 11.01 12.32
C LEU A 167 9.47 11.42 13.66
N GLU A 168 10.23 11.41 14.75
CA GLU A 168 9.77 11.88 16.06
C GLU A 168 9.50 13.37 16.04
N TYR A 169 10.41 14.18 15.48
CA TYR A 169 10.24 15.62 15.33
C TYR A 169 8.95 15.96 14.59
N ARG A 170 8.73 15.33 13.43
CA ARG A 170 7.49 15.47 12.65
C ARG A 170 6.26 15.05 13.46
N TRP A 171 6.36 13.98 14.25
CA TRP A 171 5.26 13.53 15.11
C TRP A 171 4.94 14.57 16.20
N ARG A 172 5.97 15.17 16.82
CA ARG A 172 5.84 16.22 17.84
C ARG A 172 5.26 17.50 17.27
N LEU A 173 5.77 17.98 16.14
CA LEU A 173 5.19 19.12 15.40
C LEU A 173 3.70 18.91 15.13
N ARG A 174 3.30 17.69 14.78
CA ARG A 174 1.89 17.37 14.56
C ARG A 174 1.06 17.26 15.85
N CYS A 175 1.68 16.87 16.96
CA CYS A 175 1.02 16.83 18.27
C CYS A 175 0.99 18.20 18.96
N HIS A 176 1.72 19.18 18.43
CA HIS A 176 1.67 20.56 18.86
C HIS A 176 0.24 21.09 18.70
N THR A 177 -0.35 21.53 19.80
CA THR A 177 -1.65 22.20 19.76
C THR A 177 -1.40 23.60 19.26
N HIS A 178 -2.17 24.10 18.28
CA HIS A 178 -2.00 25.49 17.85
C HIS A 178 -2.40 26.43 18.97
N HIS A 179 -1.43 27.16 19.48
CA HIS A 179 -1.61 28.19 20.49
C HIS A 179 -1.77 29.52 19.75
N PHE A 180 -2.94 30.13 19.86
CA PHE A 180 -3.20 31.45 19.34
C PHE A 180 -3.05 32.45 20.49
N GLY A 181 -2.05 33.32 20.39
CA GLY A 181 -1.74 34.29 21.42
C GLY A 181 -1.14 35.56 20.84
N LEU A 182 -1.08 36.60 21.67
CA LEU A 182 -0.29 37.80 21.37
C LEU A 182 1.19 37.43 21.36
N GLU A 183 1.98 38.11 20.52
CA GLU A 183 3.43 38.03 20.59
C GLU A 183 3.92 38.35 22.01
N PHE A 184 4.83 37.54 22.51
CA PHE A 184 5.39 37.70 23.85
C PHE A 184 6.03 39.08 23.98
N HIS A 185 5.59 39.78 25.01
CA HIS A 185 6.28 40.95 25.50
C HIS A 185 6.77 40.66 26.93
N PRO A 186 8.01 41.04 27.30
CA PRO A 186 8.56 40.80 28.63
C PRO A 186 7.63 41.18 29.78
N SER A 187 6.85 42.26 29.65
CA SER A 187 5.92 42.68 30.71
C SER A 187 4.80 41.67 30.98
N HIS A 188 4.49 40.75 30.06
CA HIS A 188 3.49 39.70 30.28
C HIS A 188 3.92 38.79 31.45
N ALA A 189 5.22 38.51 31.57
CA ALA A 189 5.77 37.67 32.63
C ALA A 189 5.71 38.30 34.03
N ALA A 190 5.36 39.59 34.15
CA ALA A 190 5.12 40.24 35.43
C ALA A 190 3.75 39.90 36.03
N MET A 191 2.84 39.28 35.26
CA MET A 191 1.52 38.90 35.75
C MET A 191 1.60 37.78 36.79
N PRO A 192 0.82 37.84 37.89
CA PRO A 192 0.75 36.75 38.85
C PRO A 192 0.27 35.45 38.17
N GLY A 193 0.99 34.36 38.38
CA GLY A 193 0.64 33.05 37.83
C GLY A 193 0.98 32.87 36.34
N PHE A 194 1.84 33.71 35.75
CA PHE A 194 2.30 33.54 34.38
C PHE A 194 2.96 32.16 34.16
N ASP A 195 2.45 31.41 33.18
CA ASP A 195 2.95 30.09 32.80
C ASP A 195 3.94 30.22 31.65
N TRP A 196 5.22 29.99 31.96
CA TRP A 196 6.30 30.04 30.98
C TRP A 196 6.23 28.91 29.94
N ASP A 197 5.70 27.75 30.30
CA ASP A 197 5.59 26.62 29.39
C ASP A 197 4.48 26.86 28.36
N GLU A 198 3.33 27.38 28.80
CA GLU A 198 2.25 27.80 27.89
C GLU A 198 2.70 28.95 26.97
N ALA A 199 3.40 29.95 27.51
CA ALA A 199 3.93 31.05 26.72
C ALA A 199 4.95 30.60 25.67
N ALA A 200 5.86 29.68 26.04
CA ALA A 200 6.84 29.10 25.10
C ALA A 200 6.15 28.30 23.97
N LEU A 201 5.09 27.56 24.28
CA LEU A 201 4.29 26.87 23.26
C LEU A 201 3.59 27.86 22.31
N SER A 202 3.08 28.98 22.83
CA SER A 202 2.50 30.07 22.02
C SER A 202 3.53 30.73 21.10
N GLU A 203 4.71 31.05 21.61
CA GLU A 203 5.80 31.59 20.79
C GLU A 203 6.30 30.58 19.76
N PHE A 204 6.38 29.29 20.12
CA PHE A 204 6.71 28.23 19.17
C PHE A 204 5.69 28.18 18.02
N SER A 205 4.38 28.21 18.33
CA SER A 205 3.31 28.28 17.33
C SER A 205 3.48 29.45 16.36
N ARG A 206 3.93 30.61 16.86
CA ARG A 206 4.16 31.81 16.04
C ARG A 206 5.41 31.69 15.17
N VAL A 207 6.56 31.33 15.76
CA VAL A 207 7.86 31.26 15.09
C VAL A 207 7.88 30.14 14.04
N TYR A 208 7.37 28.96 14.38
CA TYR A 208 7.38 27.77 13.53
C TYR A 208 6.10 27.61 12.72
N LYS A 209 5.26 28.66 12.63
CA LYS A 209 3.98 28.64 11.92
C LYS A 209 4.07 28.04 10.50
N PRO A 210 5.04 28.40 9.64
CA PRO A 210 5.11 27.85 8.28
C PRO A 210 5.29 26.33 8.26
N VAL A 211 6.09 25.80 9.19
CA VAL A 211 6.36 24.36 9.31
C VAL A 211 5.14 23.64 9.90
N LEU A 212 4.51 24.22 10.93
CA LEU A 212 3.30 23.66 11.54
C LEU A 212 2.11 23.63 10.57
N ASP A 213 1.93 24.69 9.77
CA ASP A 213 0.86 24.77 8.77
C ASP A 213 1.01 23.68 7.70
N ARG A 214 2.25 23.28 7.34
CA ARG A 214 2.50 22.18 6.40
C ARG A 214 1.91 20.84 6.89
N PHE A 215 1.89 20.60 8.20
CA PHE A 215 1.45 19.32 8.77
C PHE A 215 0.03 19.34 9.35
N ASN A 216 -0.69 20.44 9.17
CA ASN A 216 -1.95 20.72 9.86
C ASN A 216 -3.20 20.07 9.26
N TYR A 217 -3.10 19.45 8.09
CA TYR A 217 -4.30 19.16 7.29
C TYR A 217 -4.96 17.81 7.58
N VAL A 218 -4.27 16.84 8.19
CA VAL A 218 -4.82 15.51 8.49
C VAL A 218 -3.98 14.90 9.62
N ARG A 219 -4.60 14.45 10.72
CA ARG A 219 -3.91 13.64 11.73
C ARG A 219 -3.84 12.19 11.21
N PRO A 220 -2.66 11.68 10.78
CA PRO A 220 -2.57 10.27 10.43
C PRO A 220 -2.72 9.44 11.70
N PRO A 221 -3.36 8.26 11.62
CA PRO A 221 -3.60 7.40 12.77
C PRO A 221 -2.29 6.97 13.42
N THR A 222 -2.30 6.72 14.73
CA THR A 222 -1.12 6.27 15.48
C THR A 222 -0.47 5.04 14.85
N ALA A 223 -1.29 4.12 14.31
CA ALA A 223 -0.81 2.93 13.60
C ALA A 223 0.09 3.28 12.39
N ALA A 224 -0.24 4.32 11.62
CA ALA A 224 0.56 4.75 10.49
C ALA A 224 1.94 5.27 10.93
N HIS A 225 2.02 5.97 12.07
CA HIS A 225 3.30 6.43 12.59
C HIS A 225 4.16 5.28 13.15
N THR A 226 3.55 4.34 13.89
CA THR A 226 4.27 3.13 14.33
C THR A 226 4.84 2.38 13.13
N ARG A 227 4.06 2.26 12.05
CA ARG A 227 4.53 1.63 10.82
C ARG A 227 5.61 2.47 10.13
N ALA A 228 5.50 3.79 10.08
CA ALA A 228 6.52 4.67 9.52
C ALA A 228 7.87 4.52 10.23
N ARG A 229 7.88 4.40 11.57
CA ARG A 229 9.11 4.09 12.33
C ARG A 229 9.73 2.75 11.93
N ALA A 230 8.91 1.71 11.71
CA ALA A 230 9.41 0.43 11.23
C ALA A 230 10.00 0.51 9.80
N LEU A 231 9.50 1.43 8.98
CA LEU A 231 9.99 1.69 7.62
C LEU A 231 11.27 2.56 7.59
N ALA A 232 11.64 3.21 8.71
CA ALA A 232 12.88 3.99 8.81
C ALA A 232 14.15 3.16 8.58
N LYS A 233 14.06 1.83 8.72
CA LYS A 233 15.14 0.89 8.36
C LYS A 233 15.63 1.02 6.92
N HIS A 234 14.81 1.60 6.02
CA HIS A 234 15.16 1.85 4.62
C HIS A 234 15.99 3.12 4.42
N PHE A 235 16.50 3.75 5.48
CA PHE A 235 17.39 4.91 5.38
C PHE A 235 18.55 4.67 4.40
N GLY A 236 18.75 5.60 3.48
CA GLY A 236 19.75 5.52 2.42
C GLY A 236 19.38 4.60 1.24
N GLU A 237 18.28 3.85 1.32
CA GLU A 237 17.80 3.02 0.23
C GLU A 237 16.88 3.80 -0.72
N GLU A 238 16.91 3.41 -2.00
CA GLU A 238 15.96 3.93 -2.98
C GLU A 238 14.64 3.15 -2.89
N VAL A 239 13.55 3.87 -2.58
CA VAL A 239 12.20 3.32 -2.42
C VAL A 239 11.21 3.96 -3.37
N PHE A 240 10.00 3.39 -3.43
CA PHE A 240 8.90 3.96 -4.19
C PHE A 240 8.42 5.29 -3.59
N ASP A 241 8.31 6.32 -4.41
CA ASP A 241 7.62 7.54 -4.03
C ASP A 241 6.10 7.37 -4.10
N THR A 242 5.47 7.02 -2.98
CA THR A 242 4.01 6.78 -2.93
C THR A 242 3.19 8.06 -3.11
N SER A 243 3.75 9.27 -3.00
CA SER A 243 2.92 10.49 -3.07
C SER A 243 2.29 10.68 -4.45
N VAL A 244 2.87 10.10 -5.51
CA VAL A 244 2.29 10.11 -6.85
C VAL A 244 0.94 9.37 -6.92
N LEU A 245 0.65 8.55 -5.91
CA LEU A 245 -0.61 7.83 -5.78
C LEU A 245 -1.70 8.62 -5.07
N GLU A 246 -1.40 9.81 -4.54
CA GLU A 246 -2.35 10.59 -3.73
C GLU A 246 -3.72 10.80 -4.40
N PRO A 247 -3.81 11.20 -5.68
CA PRO A 247 -5.11 11.40 -6.33
C PRO A 247 -5.92 10.09 -6.38
N PHE A 248 -5.25 9.00 -6.72
CA PHE A 248 -5.81 7.66 -6.83
C PHE A 248 -6.24 7.10 -5.48
N TYR A 249 -5.45 7.34 -4.43
CA TYR A 249 -5.74 6.93 -3.06
C TYR A 249 -6.97 7.65 -2.53
N LYS A 250 -7.02 8.99 -2.64
CA LYS A 250 -8.16 9.81 -2.21
C LYS A 250 -9.45 9.37 -2.91
N GLN A 251 -9.39 9.14 -4.22
CA GLN A 251 -10.56 8.72 -4.97
C GLN A 251 -11.02 7.29 -4.62
N THR A 252 -10.07 6.39 -4.33
CA THR A 252 -10.37 5.05 -3.80
C THR A 252 -11.06 5.14 -2.45
N LEU A 253 -10.59 5.97 -1.52
CA LEU A 253 -11.23 6.18 -0.23
C LEU A 253 -12.65 6.75 -0.35
N ASN A 254 -12.89 7.65 -1.31
CA ASN A 254 -14.23 8.14 -1.60
C ASN A 254 -15.17 7.01 -2.04
N LEU A 255 -14.70 6.13 -2.94
CA LEU A 255 -15.47 4.97 -3.37
C LEU A 255 -15.67 3.95 -2.24
N CYS A 256 -14.65 3.68 -1.41
CA CYS A 256 -14.77 2.82 -0.23
C CYS A 256 -15.81 3.37 0.76
N THR A 257 -15.78 4.68 1.02
CA THR A 257 -16.73 5.36 1.90
C THR A 257 -18.15 5.23 1.38
N PHE A 258 -18.36 5.49 0.09
CA PHE A 258 -19.65 5.33 -0.57
C PHE A 258 -20.14 3.88 -0.45
N PHE A 259 -19.29 2.92 -0.81
CA PHE A 259 -19.64 1.50 -0.80
C PHE A 259 -20.01 1.03 0.61
N ALA A 260 -19.19 1.32 1.62
CA ALA A 260 -19.46 0.95 3.01
C ALA A 260 -20.71 1.64 3.59
N THR A 261 -21.03 2.86 3.16
CA THR A 261 -22.23 3.58 3.61
C THR A 261 -23.52 2.99 3.03
N HIS A 262 -23.47 2.46 1.81
CA HIS A 262 -24.64 1.98 1.06
C HIS A 262 -24.76 0.45 0.99
N THR A 263 -23.87 -0.30 1.65
CA THR A 263 -23.90 -1.77 1.67
C THR A 263 -23.74 -2.30 3.11
N PRO A 264 -24.86 -2.47 3.83
CA PRO A 264 -24.86 -2.96 5.22
C PRO A 264 -24.16 -4.31 5.41
N GLU A 265 -24.08 -5.12 4.36
CA GLU A 265 -23.45 -6.44 4.37
C GLU A 265 -21.95 -6.40 4.64
N LEU A 266 -21.30 -5.26 4.43
CA LEU A 266 -19.91 -5.03 4.81
C LEU A 266 -19.73 -4.88 6.33
N GLY A 267 -20.79 -4.57 7.07
CA GLY A 267 -20.76 -4.49 8.53
C GLY A 267 -20.17 -3.20 9.11
N TYR A 268 -19.95 -2.17 8.29
CA TYR A 268 -19.52 -0.86 8.75
C TYR A 268 -20.70 0.00 9.19
N SER A 269 -20.56 0.73 10.30
CA SER A 269 -21.47 1.83 10.62
C SER A 269 -21.18 3.01 9.69
N ARG A 270 -22.18 3.88 9.47
CA ARG A 270 -22.00 5.10 8.67
C ARG A 270 -20.86 5.97 9.21
N HIS A 271 -20.73 6.07 10.53
CA HIS A 271 -19.62 6.77 11.17
C HIS A 271 -18.28 6.12 10.83
N ALA A 272 -18.15 4.80 10.98
CA ALA A 272 -16.92 4.09 10.65
C ALA A 272 -16.53 4.27 9.17
N ALA A 273 -17.49 4.20 8.24
CA ALA A 273 -17.23 4.45 6.82
C ALA A 273 -16.72 5.88 6.56
N MET A 274 -17.29 6.90 7.22
CA MET A 274 -16.83 8.29 7.10
C MET A 274 -15.41 8.51 7.61
N MET A 275 -14.92 7.67 8.53
CA MET A 275 -13.58 7.76 9.08
C MET A 275 -12.49 7.21 8.15
N PHE A 276 -12.84 6.49 7.07
CA PHE A 276 -11.85 5.97 6.11
C PHE A 276 -10.97 7.05 5.50
N ARG A 277 -11.48 8.28 5.33
CA ARG A 277 -10.68 9.42 4.83
C ARG A 277 -9.50 9.79 5.74
N TRP A 278 -9.56 9.41 7.02
CA TRP A 278 -8.55 9.69 8.03
C TRP A 278 -7.75 8.44 8.41
N GLU A 279 -8.45 7.32 8.62
CA GLU A 279 -7.88 6.08 9.15
C GLU A 279 -7.42 5.10 8.05
N GLY A 280 -7.88 5.31 6.82
CA GLY A 280 -7.81 4.33 5.75
C GLY A 280 -8.97 3.32 5.81
N ALA A 281 -9.24 2.69 4.67
CA ALA A 281 -10.15 1.54 4.59
C ALA A 281 -9.36 0.23 4.74
N SER A 282 -10.07 -0.90 4.85
CA SER A 282 -9.43 -2.22 4.87
C SER A 282 -8.65 -2.46 3.56
N THR A 283 -7.57 -3.24 3.64
CA THR A 283 -6.74 -3.61 2.48
C THR A 283 -7.55 -4.28 1.35
N VAL A 284 -8.54 -5.10 1.72
CA VAL A 284 -9.38 -5.83 0.76
C VAL A 284 -10.34 -4.87 0.05
N LEU A 285 -10.96 -3.96 0.80
CA LEU A 285 -11.86 -2.95 0.24
C LEU A 285 -11.11 -1.96 -0.66
N LEU A 286 -9.91 -1.52 -0.23
CA LEU A 286 -9.02 -0.68 -1.03
C LEU A 286 -8.67 -1.35 -2.36
N ALA A 287 -8.23 -2.61 -2.34
CA ALA A 287 -7.87 -3.34 -3.55
C ALA A 287 -9.06 -3.44 -4.53
N PHE A 288 -10.25 -3.77 -4.03
CA PHE A 288 -11.45 -3.90 -4.87
C PHE A 288 -11.91 -2.56 -5.45
N CYS A 289 -12.00 -1.51 -4.63
CA CYS A 289 -12.41 -0.19 -5.08
C CYS A 289 -11.40 0.41 -6.06
N ALA A 290 -10.10 0.21 -5.82
CA ALA A 290 -9.04 0.64 -6.72
C ALA A 290 -9.13 -0.06 -8.08
N LEU A 291 -9.43 -1.36 -8.10
CA LEU A 291 -9.67 -2.11 -9.33
C LEU A 291 -10.88 -1.56 -10.10
N LEU A 292 -12.01 -1.35 -9.43
CA LEU A 292 -13.20 -0.77 -10.06
C LEU A 292 -12.93 0.62 -10.66
N LEU A 293 -12.16 1.46 -9.96
CA LEU A 293 -11.73 2.75 -10.48
C LEU A 293 -10.79 2.60 -11.68
N HIS A 294 -9.79 1.73 -11.59
CA HIS A 294 -8.84 1.49 -12.67
C HIS A 294 -9.55 1.10 -13.98
N VAL A 295 -10.47 0.12 -13.92
CA VAL A 295 -11.26 -0.31 -15.10
C VAL A 295 -12.34 0.68 -15.52
N SER A 296 -12.45 1.79 -14.80
CA SER A 296 -13.34 2.92 -15.09
C SER A 296 -12.54 4.17 -15.45
N ALA A 297 -11.26 4.02 -15.82
CA ALA A 297 -10.34 5.14 -16.10
C ALA A 297 -10.29 6.19 -14.98
N TRP A 298 -10.42 5.74 -13.73
CA TRP A 298 -10.51 6.56 -12.53
C TRP A 298 -11.69 7.55 -12.52
N ASP A 299 -12.77 7.28 -13.26
CA ASP A 299 -14.04 7.98 -13.11
C ASP A 299 -14.88 7.35 -11.98
N ILE A 300 -15.17 8.16 -10.94
CA ILE A 300 -15.91 7.67 -9.77
C ILE A 300 -17.37 7.35 -10.07
N GLN A 301 -18.02 8.08 -10.98
CA GLN A 301 -19.42 7.85 -11.32
C GLN A 301 -19.59 6.56 -12.13
N VAL A 302 -18.66 6.31 -13.06
CA VAL A 302 -18.61 5.04 -13.81
C VAL A 302 -18.34 3.87 -12.86
N ALA A 303 -17.41 4.03 -11.90
CA ALA A 303 -17.12 2.99 -10.91
C ALA A 303 -18.32 2.71 -9.99
N ILE A 304 -19.04 3.75 -9.54
CA ILE A 304 -20.29 3.62 -8.76
C ILE A 304 -21.36 2.90 -9.57
N ALA A 305 -21.52 3.22 -10.86
CA ALA A 305 -22.48 2.55 -11.73
C ALA A 305 -22.15 1.04 -11.88
N LYS A 306 -20.88 0.68 -12.09
CA LYS A 306 -20.43 -0.72 -12.10
C LYS A 306 -20.70 -1.42 -10.76
N LEU A 307 -20.42 -0.75 -9.64
CA LEU A 307 -20.70 -1.28 -8.30
C LEU A 307 -22.20 -1.54 -8.11
N GLY A 308 -23.06 -0.62 -8.52
CA GLY A 308 -24.52 -0.80 -8.47
C GLY A 308 -24.98 -2.02 -9.26
N GLN A 309 -24.44 -2.22 -10.48
CA GLN A 309 -24.73 -3.40 -11.29
C GLN A 309 -24.30 -4.71 -10.61
N LEU A 310 -23.14 -4.72 -9.93
CA LEU A 310 -22.64 -5.89 -9.20
C LEU A 310 -23.53 -6.25 -8.01
N LEU A 311 -23.95 -5.25 -7.25
CA LEU A 311 -24.81 -5.44 -6.08
C LEU A 311 -26.21 -5.94 -6.47
N ALA A 312 -26.73 -5.48 -7.61
CA ALA A 312 -28.01 -5.94 -8.16
C ALA A 312 -27.93 -7.31 -8.87
N SER A 313 -26.73 -7.82 -9.17
CA SER A 313 -26.56 -9.09 -9.88
C SER A 313 -26.76 -10.31 -8.97
N PRO A 314 -27.29 -11.42 -9.49
CA PRO A 314 -27.38 -12.69 -8.76
C PRO A 314 -25.99 -13.21 -8.35
N PRO A 315 -25.91 -14.18 -7.41
CA PRO A 315 -24.68 -14.89 -7.08
C PRO A 315 -23.97 -15.44 -8.33
N PRO A 316 -22.62 -15.53 -8.31
CA PRO A 316 -21.87 -16.09 -9.43
C PRO A 316 -22.17 -17.60 -9.60
N ALA A 317 -22.06 -18.09 -10.83
CA ALA A 317 -22.16 -19.52 -11.14
C ALA A 317 -20.84 -20.28 -10.90
N ASP A 318 -19.70 -19.58 -10.98
CA ASP A 318 -18.35 -20.10 -10.80
C ASP A 318 -17.59 -19.28 -9.74
N ASP A 319 -17.52 -19.83 -8.52
CA ASP A 319 -16.82 -19.25 -7.38
C ASP A 319 -15.28 -19.32 -7.48
N THR A 320 -14.75 -19.98 -8.52
CA THR A 320 -13.31 -20.13 -8.74
C THR A 320 -12.70 -18.95 -9.50
N LEU A 321 -13.52 -18.16 -10.20
CA LEU A 321 -13.06 -16.99 -10.98
C LEU A 321 -12.38 -15.92 -10.12
N GLY A 322 -12.74 -15.85 -8.83
CA GLY A 322 -12.15 -14.94 -7.84
C GLY A 322 -10.94 -15.49 -7.09
N ASN A 323 -10.41 -16.67 -7.45
CA ASN A 323 -9.15 -17.19 -6.92
C ASN A 323 -7.93 -16.49 -7.55
N VAL A 324 -7.97 -15.16 -7.57
CA VAL A 324 -6.92 -14.32 -8.11
C VAL A 324 -6.29 -13.58 -6.94
N ILE A 325 -4.97 -13.45 -6.96
CA ILE A 325 -4.29 -12.57 -6.02
C ILE A 325 -4.64 -11.14 -6.47
N GLY A 326 -5.22 -10.32 -5.59
CA GLY A 326 -5.41 -8.90 -5.78
C GLY A 326 -4.12 -8.12 -5.54
N LEU A 327 -4.14 -6.83 -5.89
CA LEU A 327 -3.10 -5.88 -5.52
C LEU A 327 -3.77 -4.72 -4.79
N ASN A 328 -3.29 -4.39 -3.60
CA ASN A 328 -3.56 -3.09 -2.99
C ASN A 328 -2.39 -2.15 -3.33
N PRO A 329 -2.55 -1.21 -4.28
CA PRO A 329 -1.49 -0.26 -4.63
C PRO A 329 -1.19 0.72 -3.48
N PHE A 330 -2.05 0.79 -2.46
CA PHE A 330 -1.96 1.76 -1.36
C PHE A 330 -1.51 1.12 -0.05
N HIS A 331 -0.85 -0.04 -0.12
CA HIS A 331 -0.29 -0.68 1.06
C HIS A 331 0.67 0.28 1.79
N ASP A 332 0.45 0.46 3.09
CA ASP A 332 1.19 1.40 3.92
C ASP A 332 1.27 2.84 3.40
N TYR A 333 0.35 3.26 2.52
CA TYR A 333 0.40 4.58 1.87
C TYR A 333 0.64 5.72 2.86
N LEU A 334 -0.15 5.77 3.94
CA LEU A 334 -0.04 6.81 4.97
C LEU A 334 1.31 6.76 5.69
N ALA A 335 1.85 5.55 5.95
CA ALA A 335 3.14 5.41 6.61
C ALA A 335 4.29 5.85 5.69
N TRP A 336 4.24 5.51 4.40
CA TRP A 336 5.23 5.98 3.42
C TRP A 336 5.16 7.49 3.20
N GLN A 337 3.97 8.08 3.22
CA GLN A 337 3.82 9.54 3.18
C GLN A 337 4.52 10.21 4.38
N LEU A 338 4.38 9.64 5.58
CA LEU A 338 5.08 10.12 6.78
C LEU A 338 6.61 10.02 6.66
N VAL A 339 7.12 8.92 6.11
CA VAL A 339 8.56 8.74 5.85
C VAL A 339 9.06 9.78 4.84
N LYS A 340 8.28 10.07 3.79
CA LYS A 340 8.65 11.09 2.80
C LYS A 340 8.69 12.49 3.43
N GLU A 341 7.66 12.87 4.17
CA GLU A 341 7.60 14.15 4.90
C GLU A 341 8.78 14.31 5.88
N ALA A 342 9.11 13.26 6.63
CA ALA A 342 10.27 13.27 7.53
C ALA A 342 11.60 13.32 6.77
N SER A 343 11.70 12.68 5.61
CA SER A 343 12.89 12.77 4.75
C SER A 343 13.10 14.19 4.24
N GLN A 344 12.02 14.89 3.87
CA GLN A 344 12.08 16.29 3.44
C GLN A 344 12.53 17.21 4.59
N LEU A 345 11.96 17.02 5.79
CA LEU A 345 12.40 17.74 7.00
C LEU A 345 13.89 17.56 7.29
N ALA A 346 14.38 16.32 7.21
CA ALA A 346 15.79 16.01 7.46
C ALA A 346 16.74 16.68 6.46
N VAL A 347 16.30 16.87 5.21
CA VAL A 347 17.08 17.57 4.19
C VAL A 347 17.02 19.09 4.35
N GLU A 348 15.86 19.63 4.72
CA GLU A 348 15.65 21.07 4.91
C GLU A 348 16.31 21.61 6.19
N GLN A 349 16.33 20.81 7.26
CA GLN A 349 16.74 21.22 8.61
C GLN A 349 17.56 20.12 9.31
N PRO A 350 18.77 19.79 8.85
CA PRO A 350 19.52 18.63 9.36
C PRO A 350 19.90 18.73 10.85
N ASP A 351 20.15 19.94 11.35
CA ASP A 351 20.64 20.19 12.73
C ASP A 351 19.53 20.62 13.71
N ASP A 352 18.29 20.75 13.24
CA ASP A 352 17.20 21.42 13.98
C ASP A 352 15.95 20.55 14.11
N LEU A 353 16.14 19.28 14.47
CA LEU A 353 15.08 18.26 14.59
C LEU A 353 14.83 17.83 16.05
N ASP A 354 15.04 18.73 17.01
CA ASP A 354 14.74 18.47 18.43
C ASP A 354 13.70 19.48 18.93
N TYR A 355 12.43 19.04 18.93
CA TYR A 355 11.28 19.82 19.36
C TYR A 355 11.41 20.28 20.81
N GLU A 356 11.88 19.42 21.71
CA GLU A 356 12.00 19.74 23.13
C GLU A 356 13.16 20.71 23.37
N ALA A 357 14.26 20.59 22.62
CA ALA A 357 15.35 21.56 22.67
C ALA A 357 14.91 22.93 22.14
N GLN A 358 14.20 22.99 21.01
CA GLN A 358 13.67 24.24 20.46
C GLN A 358 12.77 24.97 21.46
N LEU A 359 11.86 24.25 22.14
CA LEU A 359 11.00 24.83 23.17
C LEU A 359 11.81 25.34 24.38
N ARG A 360 12.80 24.56 24.84
CA ARG A 360 13.67 24.99 25.95
C ARG A 360 14.47 26.24 25.59
N THR A 361 14.99 26.33 24.37
CA THR A 361 15.73 27.50 23.88
C THR A 361 14.83 28.73 23.85
N LEU A 362 13.64 28.64 23.24
CA LEU A 362 12.67 29.73 23.23
C LEU A 362 12.28 30.18 24.64
N LYS A 363 12.00 29.23 25.54
CA LYS A 363 11.67 29.54 26.94
C LYS A 363 12.82 30.29 27.64
N ALA A 364 14.06 29.85 27.43
CA ALA A 364 15.23 30.50 28.03
C ALA A 364 15.47 31.90 27.47
N GLU A 365 15.29 32.11 26.17
CA GLU A 365 15.36 33.42 25.52
C GLU A 365 14.30 34.38 26.09
N MET A 366 13.05 33.93 26.20
CA MET A 366 11.95 34.73 26.78
C MET A 366 12.20 35.10 28.24
N GLN A 367 12.77 34.18 29.04
CA GLN A 367 13.15 34.44 30.43
C GLN A 367 14.28 35.46 30.53
N SER A 368 15.30 35.35 29.68
CA SER A 368 16.39 36.32 29.59
C SER A 368 15.89 37.71 29.20
N ASP A 369 14.96 37.81 28.25
CA ASP A 369 14.35 39.07 27.84
C ASP A 369 13.55 39.72 28.97
N TYR A 370 12.85 38.92 29.78
CA TYR A 370 12.19 39.41 30.99
C TYR A 370 13.16 39.95 32.04
N ASP A 371 14.24 39.22 32.32
CA ASP A 371 15.25 39.67 33.29
C ASP A 371 15.91 40.98 32.83
N ALA A 372 16.23 41.10 31.55
CA ALA A 372 16.77 42.32 30.96
C ALA A 372 15.77 43.49 31.00
N TRP A 373 14.50 43.22 30.72
CA TRP A 373 13.42 44.23 30.81
C TRP A 373 13.22 44.71 32.25
N LYS A 374 13.22 43.80 33.22
CA LYS A 374 13.05 44.09 34.65
C LYS A 374 14.20 44.93 35.20
N GLN A 375 15.42 44.76 34.70
CA GLN A 375 16.58 45.60 35.08
C GLN A 375 16.52 47.02 34.52
N ARG A 376 15.72 47.26 33.47
CA ARG A 376 15.52 48.58 32.85
C ARG A 376 14.32 49.35 33.41
N GLN A 377 13.52 48.69 34.25
CA GLN A 377 12.43 49.29 35.05
C GLN A 377 13.02 49.83 36.35
#